data_AF-A0A832WYI3-F1
#
_entry.id   AF-A0A832WYI3-F1
#
_cell.length_a   1.000
_cell.length_b   1.000
_cell.length_c   1.000
_cell.angle_alpha   90.00
_cell.angle_beta   90.00
_cell.angle_gamma   90.00
#
_symmetry.space_group_name_H-M   'P 1'
#
loop_
_entity.id
_entity.type
_entity.pdbx_description
1 polymer ?
#
loop_
_entity_poly.entity_id
_entity_poly.type
_entity_poly.pdbx_seq_one_letter_code
_entity_poly.pdbx_strand_id
1 'polypeptide(L)' 'MIHLWEYDTRKLDVVMPEMMVELERIGNEGWELVLIRNDINEEGKVTAIFKRKKENETIAL' A
#
# COMPACT_ATOMS: atom_id res chain seq x y z
N MET A 1 -18.81 -15.13 4.41
CA MET A 1 -17.45 -15.11 4.98
C MET A 1 -16.93 -13.68 4.88
N ILE A 2 -16.78 -12.98 6.00
CA ILE A 2 -16.22 -11.62 5.99
C ILE A 2 -14.70 -11.74 6.03
N HIS A 3 -14.02 -11.13 5.07
CA HIS A 3 -12.57 -11.01 5.08
C HIS A 3 -12.17 -9.76 5.86
N LEU A 4 -11.26 -9.93 6.80
CA LEU A 4 -10.65 -8.78 7.47
C LEU A 4 -9.47 -8.29 6.65
N TRP A 5 -9.40 -6.97 6.50
CA TRP A 5 -8.34 -6.28 5.78
C TRP A 5 -7.47 -5.52 6.77
N GLU A 6 -6.16 -5.58 6.56
CA GLU A 6 -5.22 -4.65 7.17
C GLU A 6 -4.86 -3.54 6.18
N TYR A 7 -4.59 -2.34 6.71
CA TYR A 7 -4.23 -1.16 5.92
C TYR A 7 -2.91 -0.60 6.43
N ASP A 8 -2.08 -0.15 5.50
CA ASP A 8 -0.77 0.44 5.78
C ASP A 8 -0.59 1.71 4.94
N THR A 9 0.16 2.67 5.46
CA THR A 9 0.46 3.93 4.80
C THR A 9 1.96 4.09 4.65
N ARG A 10 2.44 4.26 3.43
CA ARG A 10 3.87 4.41 3.12
C ARG A 10 4.13 5.72 2.36
N LYS A 11 5.35 6.23 2.49
CA LYS A 11 5.85 7.36 1.71
C LYS A 11 6.67 6.82 0.55
N LEU A 12 6.30 7.16 -0.68
CA LEU A 12 6.99 6.73 -1.89
C LEU A 12 7.63 7.93 -2.57
N ASP A 13 8.80 7.74 -3.17
CA ASP A 13 9.41 8.74 -4.03
C ASP A 13 8.58 8.96 -5.31
N VAL A 14 8.44 10.21 -5.74
CA VAL A 14 7.67 10.56 -6.97
C VAL A 14 8.44 10.22 -8.25
N VAL A 15 9.73 9.90 -8.13
CA VAL A 15 10.59 9.55 -9.26
C VAL A 15 10.11 8.23 -9.86
N MET A 16 9.46 8.30 -11.02
CA MET A 16 8.70 7.18 -11.62
C MET A 16 9.47 5.85 -11.68
N PRO A 17 10.75 5.76 -12.10
CA PRO A 17 11.47 4.50 -12.10
C PRO A 17 11.62 3.87 -10.71
N GLU A 18 11.98 4.68 -9.71
CA GLU A 18 12.19 4.23 -8.33
C GLU A 18 10.87 3.84 -7.66
N MET A 19 9.84 4.65 -7.91
CA MET A 19 8.47 4.40 -7.47
C MET A 19 7.95 3.05 -7.96
N MET A 20 8.18 2.71 -9.24
CA MET A 20 7.71 1.45 -9.82
C MET A 20 8.40 0.22 -9.20
N VAL A 21 9.71 0.30 -8.94
CA VAL A 21 10.46 -0.76 -8.25
C VAL A 21 9.94 -0.95 -6.82
N GLU A 22 9.66 0.15 -6.13
CA GLU A 22 9.13 0.08 -4.77
C GLU A 22 7.72 -0.51 -4.75
N LEU A 23 6.85 -0.09 -5.67
CA LEU A 23 5.50 -0.65 -5.81
C LEU A 23 5.53 -2.15 -6.14
N GLU A 24 6.43 -2.59 -7.01
CA GLU A 24 6.60 -4.01 -7.33
C GLU A 24 7.03 -4.81 -6.10
N ARG A 25 8.01 -4.32 -5.34
CA ARG A 25 8.44 -4.93 -4.07
C ARG A 25 7.28 -5.04 -3.07
N ILE A 26 6.51 -3.97 -2.91
CA ILE A 26 5.35 -3.94 -2.00
C ILE A 26 4.27 -4.93 -2.46
N GLY A 27 4.02 -5.01 -3.77
CA GLY A 27 3.13 -6.02 -4.35
C GLY A 27 3.57 -7.46 -4.05
N ASN A 28 4.87 -7.72 -4.16
CA ASN A 28 5.47 -9.02 -3.83
C ASN A 28 5.39 -9.37 -2.33
N GLU A 29 5.21 -8.38 -1.44
CA GLU A 29 4.91 -8.58 -0.01
C GLU A 29 3.42 -8.90 0.27
N GLY A 30 2.60 -8.96 -0.78
CA GLY A 30 1.17 -9.25 -0.72
C GLY A 30 0.28 -8.02 -0.50
N TRP A 31 0.84 -6.81 -0.61
CA TRP A 31 0.08 -5.58 -0.44
C TRP A 31 -0.50 -5.09 -1.77
N GLU A 32 -1.77 -4.69 -1.74
CA GLU A 32 -2.46 -4.08 -2.87
C GLU A 32 -2.49 -2.55 -2.68
N LEU A 33 -2.11 -1.80 -3.72
CA LEU A 33 -2.23 -0.35 -3.71
C LEU A 33 -3.70 0.07 -3.78
N VAL A 34 -4.12 0.95 -2.86
CA VAL A 34 -5.49 1.50 -2.78
C VAL A 34 -5.55 2.92 -3.32
N LEU A 35 -4.63 3.77 -2.86
CA LEU A 35 -4.65 5.19 -3.17
C LEU A 35 -3.23 5.76 -3.10
N ILE A 36 -2.87 6.60 -4.07
CA ILE A 36 -1.78 7.56 -3.93
C ILE A 36 -2.41 8.92 -3.76
N ARG A 37 -2.12 9.58 -2.64
CA ARG A 37 -2.57 10.95 -2.40
C ARG A 37 -1.70 11.90 -3.23
N ASN A 38 -2.32 12.95 -3.75
CA ASN A 38 -1.61 14.03 -4.41
C ASN A 38 -1.08 15.03 -3.35
N ASP A 39 -0.22 14.53 -2.45
CA ASP A 39 0.30 15.25 -1.28
C ASP A 39 1.83 15.20 -1.22
N ILE A 40 2.48 15.64 -2.30
CA ILE A 40 3.94 15.70 -2.41
C ILE A 40 4.49 16.58 -1.27
N ASN A 41 5.34 16.00 -0.43
CA ASN A 41 6.01 16.71 0.65
C ASN A 41 7.30 17.41 0.18
N GLU A 42 7.98 18.10 1.09
CA GLU A 42 9.24 18.83 0.82
C GLU A 42 10.39 17.93 0.33
N GLU A 43 10.31 16.63 0.58
CA GLU A 43 11.28 15.62 0.14
C GLU A 43 10.95 15.01 -1.23
N GLY A 44 9.85 15.45 -1.87
CA GLY A 44 9.41 14.88 -3.15
C GLY A 44 8.71 13.52 -3.01
N LYS A 45 8.15 13.21 -1.84
CA LYS A 45 7.46 11.94 -1.55
C LYS A 45 5.94 12.10 -1.49
N VAL A 46 5.21 11.10 -1.99
CA VAL A 46 3.75 11.00 -1.91
C VAL A 46 3.31 10.00 -0.85
N THR A 47 2.12 10.18 -0.30
CA THR A 47 1.49 9.19 0.58
C THR A 47 0.77 8.13 -0.24
N ALA A 48 1.17 6.87 -0.11
CA ALA A 48 0.45 5.73 -0.67
C ALA A 48 -0.20 4.90 0.43
N ILE A 49 -1.44 4.50 0.19
CA ILE A 49 -2.25 3.65 1.07
C ILE A 49 -2.35 2.28 0.43
N PHE A 50 -2.07 1.26 1.22
CA PHE A 50 -2.12 -0.13 0.82
C PHE A 50 -3.11 -0.90 1.69
N LYS A 51 -3.59 -2.03 1.16
CA LYS A 51 -4.35 -3.02 1.91
C LYS A 51 -3.81 -4.41 1.66
N ARG A 52 -3.98 -5.31 2.63
CA ARG A 52 -3.75 -6.73 2.46
C ARG A 52 -4.82 -7.51 3.19
N LYS A 53 -5.18 -8.67 2.66
CA LYS A 53 -6.10 -9.59 3.34
C LYS A 53 -5.36 -10.20 4.53
N LYS A 54 -5.95 -10.14 5.72
CA LYS A 54 -5.41 -10.88 6.86
C LYS A 54 -5.62 -12.38 6.65
N GLU A 55 -4.52 -13.11 6.51
CA GLU A 55 -4.57 -14.56 6.50
C GLU A 55 -4.90 -15.06 7.92
N ASN A 56 -5.91 -15.93 8.04
CA ASN A 56 -6.39 -16.59 9.27
C ASN A 56 -7.39 -15.85 10.18
N GLU A 57 -7.82 -14.62 9.88
CA GLU A 57 -8.90 -13.95 10.62
C GLU A 57 -10.21 -14.01 9.80
N THR A 58 -11.03 -15.03 10.07
CA THR A 58 -12.38 -15.17 9.49
C THR A 58 -13.40 -14.89 10.59
N ILE A 59 -14.23 -13.87 10.43
CA ILE A 59 -15.34 -13.62 11.36
C ILE A 59 -16.42 -14.66 11.04
N ALA A 60 -16.65 -15.61 11.94
CA ALA A 60 -17.84 -16.45 11.92
C ALA A 60 -19.04 -15.58 12.33
N LEU A 61 -20.05 -15.51 11.46
CA LEU A 61 -21.31 -14.82 11.71
C LEU A 61 -22.29 -15.76 12.41
#